data_AF-A0A699V8R2-F1
#
_entry.id   AF-A0A699V8R2-F1
#
_cell.length_a   1.000
_cell.length_b   1.000
_cell.length_c   1.000
_cell.angle_alpha   90.00
_cell.angle_beta   90.00
_cell.angle_gamma   90.00
#
_symmetry.space_group_name_H-M   'P 1'
#
loop_
_entity.id
_entity.type
_entity.pdbx_description
1 polymer ?
#
loop_
_entity_poly.entity_id
_entity_poly.type
_entity_poly.pdbx_seq_one_letter_code
_entity_poly.pdbx_strand_id
1 'polypeptide(L)' 'MKGDVATFVARCLICQQVKIEHQRASGLLQQLDIPVWKWDEISMDFVTGLPRTQRRHDAIWVGERVIKGPEMIEVTN' A
#
# COMPACT_ATOMS: atom_id res chain seq x y z
N MET A 1 24.13 33.85 -6.26
CA MET A 1 22.97 33.58 -7.15
C MET A 1 22.19 32.32 -6.76
N LYS A 2 22.73 31.09 -6.86
CA LYS A 2 21.97 29.88 -6.48
C LYS A 2 21.55 29.83 -4.99
N GLY A 3 22.43 30.28 -4.08
CA GLY A 3 22.13 30.33 -2.64
C GLY A 3 21.07 31.36 -2.26
N ASP A 4 21.03 32.50 -2.95
CA ASP A 4 20.04 33.56 -2.73
C ASP A 4 18.65 33.09 -3.14
N VAL A 5 18.57 32.39 -4.28
CA VAL A 5 17.34 31.75 -4.75
C VAL A 5 16.86 30.69 -3.77
N ALA A 6 17.76 29.85 -3.25
CA ALA A 6 17.40 28.85 -2.23
C ALA A 6 16.86 29.50 -0.96
N THR A 7 17.50 30.58 -0.49
CA THR A 7 17.07 31.33 0.69
C THR A 7 15.70 32.00 0.47
N PHE A 8 15.47 32.54 -0.72
CA PHE A 8 14.19 33.13 -1.10
C PHE A 8 13.07 32.08 -1.13
N VAL A 9 13.32 30.93 -1.75
CA VAL A 9 12.35 29.82 -1.83
C VAL A 9 12.07 29.21 -0.45
N ALA A 10 13.08 29.14 0.43
CA ALA A 10 12.91 28.68 1.80
C ALA A 10 12.00 29.60 2.64
N ARG A 11 12.01 30.91 2.38
CA ARG A 11 11.18 31.90 3.09
C ARG A 11 9.81 32.15 2.46
N CYS A 12 9.56 31.67 1.25
CA CYS A 12 8.31 31.89 0.55
C CYS A 12 7.23 30.90 1.03
N LEU A 13 6.19 31.41 1.71
CA LEU A 13 5.08 30.60 2.23
C LEU A 13 4.32 29.83 1.14
N ILE A 14 4.09 30.46 -0.01
CA ILE A 14 3.41 29.82 -1.15
C ILE A 14 4.26 28.65 -1.68
N CYS A 15 5.58 28.83 -1.77
CA CYS A 15 6.48 27.75 -2.19
C CYS A 15 6.48 26.59 -1.20
N GLN A 16 6.48 26.85 0.11
CA GLN A 16 6.43 25.80 1.13
C GLN A 16 5.11 25.02 1.11
N GLN A 17 3.99 25.70 0.88
CA GLN A 17 2.66 25.07 0.87
C GLN A 17 2.41 24.23 -0.40
N VAL A 18 2.92 24.68 -1.55
CA VAL A 18 2.73 24.00 -2.84
C VAL A 18 3.83 22.96 -3.10
N LYS A 19 5.05 23.18 -2.61
CA LYS A 19 6.17 22.25 -2.69
C LYS A 19 6.48 21.67 -1.32
N ILE A 20 5.52 20.92 -0.79
CA ILE A 20 5.71 20.13 0.42
C ILE A 20 6.86 19.14 0.15
N GLU A 21 7.80 19.05 1.09
CA GLU A 21 8.86 18.05 1.02
C GLU A 21 8.25 16.65 1.12
N HIS A 22 8.19 15.95 -0.01
CA HIS A 22 7.80 14.53 -0.06
C HIS A 22 8.95 13.60 0.38
N GLN A 23 10.11 14.16 0.73
CA GLN A 23 11.28 13.47 1.25
C GLN A 23 11.10 13.09 2.73
N ARG A 24 9.89 12.70 3.16
CA ARG A 24 9.79 11.93 4.40
C ARG A 24 10.69 10.72 4.19
N ALA A 25 11.68 10.55 5.08
CA ALA A 25 12.45 9.32 5.10
C ALA A 25 11.44 8.18 5.07
N SER A 26 11.51 7.32 4.05
CA SER A 26 10.69 6.12 4.04
C SER A 26 10.98 5.42 5.35
N GLY A 27 9.95 5.34 6.21
CA GLY A 27 10.09 4.63 7.46
C GLY A 27 10.50 3.19 7.17
N LEU A 28 11.15 2.54 8.12
CA LEU A 28 11.28 1.09 8.03
C LEU A 28 9.87 0.50 7.95
N LEU A 29 9.63 -0.30 6.92
CA LEU A 29 8.43 -1.13 6.85
C LEU A 29 8.45 -2.01 8.11
N GLN A 30 7.42 -1.87 8.95
CA GLN A 30 7.26 -2.78 10.08
C GLN A 30 6.96 -4.15 9.50
N GLN A 31 7.87 -5.10 9.72
CA GLN A 31 7.62 -6.48 9.34
C GLN A 31 6.50 -7.03 10.24
N LEU A 32 5.52 -7.69 9.62
CA LEU A 32 4.48 -8.41 10.34
C LEU A 32 5.11 -9.58 11.11
N ASP A 33 4.58 -9.86 12.29
CA ASP A 33 5.03 -11.00 13.09
C ASP A 33 4.77 -12.30 12.33
N ILE A 34 5.70 -13.25 12.40
CA ILE A 34 5.55 -14.52 11.68
C ILE A 34 4.48 -15.34 12.40
N PRO A 35 3.38 -15.73 11.74
CA PRO A 35 2.34 -16.54 12.36
C PRO A 35 2.90 -17.91 12.77
N VAL A 36 2.53 -18.37 13.96
CA VAL A 36 3.09 -19.61 14.54
C VAL A 36 2.32 -20.84 14.03
N TRP A 37 1.04 -20.67 13.71
CA TRP A 37 0.13 -21.74 13.31
C TRP A 37 -0.61 -21.47 11.99
N LYS A 38 -1.18 -22.52 11.40
CA LYS A 38 -2.06 -22.38 10.23
C LYS A 38 -3.31 -21.59 10.68
N TRP A 39 -3.66 -20.54 9.92
CA TRP A 39 -4.80 -19.62 10.18
C TRP A 39 -4.61 -18.60 11.31
N ASP A 40 -3.39 -18.48 11.84
CA ASP A 40 -3.09 -17.47 12.88
C ASP A 40 -3.22 -16.04 12.32
N GLU A 41 -2.94 -15.89 11.01
CA GLU A 41 -3.07 -14.64 10.29
C GLU A 41 -3.73 -14.86 8.92
N ILE A 42 -4.72 -14.03 8.61
CA ILE A 42 -5.41 -13.98 7.32
C ILE A 42 -5.39 -12.52 6.87
N SER A 43 -4.63 -12.22 5.82
CA SER A 43 -4.71 -10.93 5.16
C SER A 43 -5.77 -10.98 4.07
N MET A 44 -6.58 -9.93 3.96
CA MET A 44 -7.64 -9.83 2.96
C MET A 44 -7.67 -8.44 2.36
N ASP A 45 -7.53 -8.38 1.04
CA ASP A 45 -7.59 -7.16 0.25
C ASP A 45 -8.78 -7.16 -0.71
N PHE A 46 -9.23 -5.95 -1.07
CA PHE A 46 -10.28 -5.74 -2.06
C PHE A 46 -9.74 -4.93 -3.23
N VAL A 47 -9.92 -5.46 -4.44
CA VAL A 47 -9.74 -4.71 -5.68
C VAL A 47 -11.10 -4.21 -6.12
N THR A 48 -11.32 -2.90 -6.10
CA THR A 48 -12.58 -2.25 -6.46
C THR A 48 -12.45 -1.42 -7.75
N GLY A 49 -13.58 -1.03 -8.35
CA GLY A 49 -13.59 -0.23 -9.58
C GLY A 49 -13.40 -1.04 -10.87
N LEU A 50 -13.68 -2.35 -10.82
CA LEU A 50 -13.62 -3.20 -11.99
C LEU A 50 -14.87 -3.03 -12.88
N PRO A 51 -14.76 -3.32 -14.20
CA PRO A 51 -15.93 -3.39 -15.06
C PRO A 51 -16.99 -4.30 -14.46
N ARG A 52 -18.23 -3.81 -14.41
CA ARG A 52 -19.33 -4.54 -13.76
C ARG A 52 -19.59 -5.85 -14.47
N THR A 53 -19.60 -6.93 -13.70
CA THR A 53 -20.07 -8.23 -14.18
C THR A 53 -21.57 -8.20 -14.47
N GLN A 54 -22.08 -9.19 -15.19
CA GLN A 54 -23.53 -9.32 -15.46
C GLN A 54 -24.38 -9.37 -14.17
N ARG A 55 -23.80 -9.86 -13.07
CA ARG A 55 -24.42 -9.91 -11.74
C ARG A 55 -24.19 -8.62 -10.92
N ARG A 56 -23.71 -7.55 -11.55
CA ARG A 56 -23.48 -6.21 -10.97
C ARG A 56 -22.37 -6.12 -9.90
N HIS A 57 -21.48 -7.09 -9.81
CA HIS A 57 -20.27 -6.99 -8.99
C HIS A 57 -19.18 -6.21 -9.73
N ASP A 58 -18.45 -5.36 -9.00
CA ASP A 58 -17.36 -4.50 -9.45
C ASP A 58 -16.11 -4.60 -8.55
N ALA A 59 -16.12 -5.56 -7.63
CA ALA A 59 -15.03 -5.81 -6.70
C ALA A 59 -14.66 -7.30 -6.65
N ILE A 60 -13.37 -7.56 -6.45
CA ILE A 60 -12.81 -8.89 -6.19
C ILE A 60 -12.14 -8.83 -4.82
N TRP A 61 -12.43 -9.82 -3.97
CA TRP A 61 -11.67 -10.06 -2.75
C TRP A 61 -10.49 -10.98 -3.02
N VAL A 62 -9.32 -10.64 -2.48
CA VAL A 62 -8.11 -11.46 -2.55
C VAL A 62 -7.72 -11.76 -1.11
N GLY A 63 -7.83 -13.01 -0.69
CA GLY A 63 -7.35 -13.47 0.61
C GLY A 63 -5.98 -14.12 0.46
N GLU A 64 -4.97 -13.59 1.15
CA GLU A 64 -3.68 -14.27 1.30
C GLU A 64 -3.69 -15.02 2.63
N ARG A 65 -3.69 -16.36 2.53
CA ARG A 65 -3.49 -17.23 3.68
C ARG A 65 -2.00 -17.38 3.87
N VAL A 66 -1.44 -16.87 4.97
CA VAL A 66 -0.05 -17.16 5.34
C VAL A 66 0.03 -18.60 5.82
N ILE A 67 0.15 -19.51 4.85
CA ILE A 67 0.64 -20.87 5.07
C ILE A 67 2.17 -20.73 5.08
N LYS A 68 2.84 -21.34 6.05
CA LYS A 68 4.29 -21.56 5.94
C LYS A 68 4.57 -22.32 4.63
N GLY A 69 4.94 -21.57 3.58
CA GLY A 69 5.29 -22.09 2.27
C GLY A 69 4.12 -22.26 1.28
N PRO A 70 4.42 -22.26 -0.04
CA PRO A 70 3.42 -22.42 -1.08
C PRO A 70 2.93 -23.87 -1.12
N GLU A 71 1.68 -24.09 -0.72
CA GLU A 71 0.96 -25.34 -0.98
C GLU A 71 -0.15 -25.02 -1.98
N MET A 72 0.02 -25.44 -3.24
CA MET A 72 -1.01 -25.33 -4.27
C MET A 72 -2.14 -26.30 -3.92
N ILE A 73 -3.34 -25.76 -3.71
CA ILE A 73 -4.55 -26.56 -3.46
C ILE A 73 -5.49 -26.33 -4.65
N GLU A 74 -5.76 -27.38 -5.42
CA GLU A 74 -6.84 -27.37 -6.40
C GLU A 74 -8.18 -27.38 -5.66
N VAL A 75 -9.04 -26.39 -5.92
CA VAL A 75 -10.40 -26.33 -5.37
C VAL A 75 -11.38 -26.72 -6.47
N THR A 76 -11.95 -27.91 -6.37
CA THR A 76 -13.13 -28.32 -7.15
C THR A 76 -14.38 -28.09 -6.31
N ASN A 77 -15.22 -27.13 -6.72
CA ASN A 77 -16.65 -27.31 -7.05
C ASN A 77 -17.23 -25.95 -7.49
#